data_AF-A0A2V8EVH5-F1
#
_entry.id   AF-A0A2V8EVH5-F1
#
_cell.length_a   1.000
_cell.length_b   1.000
_cell.length_c   1.000
_cell.angle_alpha   90.00
_cell.angle_beta   90.00
_cell.angle_gamma   90.00
#
_symmetry.space_group_name_H-M   'P 1'
#
loop_
_entity.id
_entity.type
_entity.pdbx_description
1 polymer ?
#
loop_
_entity_poly.entity_id
_entity_poly.type
_entity_poly.pdbx_seq_one_letter_code
_entity_poly.pdbx_strand_id
1 'polypeptide(L)'
;MGRGRVLGLLISVGAAVVAAQQQPQQPPAPRDAQRELAMSVADGFTLATVGDNIIARPVSQTPGFAPVGKIIRDADAAFGNFEGTAIDLTRTPAVPQAEFGGVWIIGTPAVASDLKAIGFDVMSRANNHATDWGLEGMRQTSRALDEAGIVHAGVGEHRAAARAARYFDTDKGRVALISMASTFTPLSRSAPPAGQAPGRPGLNALRTTRYAFVTPDELKALRKIREEQPAGSVRPPEKETPDEVDLFGVRYRAADHRGFSYTMDPVDEREILKSIRAAKQVSDFVIVTIHAHEPGNWSQTPADFLPPLAHEAIDAGADAFVGHGPHQVRGVEIYKGKPIFYSLGNFIFQLDLLEPVASDLYEQYKMDGAAATDAEFDAMWNRVTFGSDVWYQSVVATSRFEKGRVAEIRLHPIDLSYTARGADRGVPKLAAADVGRTILERLQRLSQPFGTRIAIEQGVGIIRPPAASSSDAAK
;
A
#
# COMPACT_ATOMS: atom_id res chain seq x y z
N MET A 1 46.25 -89.26 -16.23
CA MET A 1 44.87 -89.71 -16.55
C MET A 1 44.07 -89.71 -15.27
N GLY A 2 42.88 -89.11 -15.27
CA GLY A 2 41.99 -89.01 -14.09
C GLY A 2 41.54 -87.57 -13.81
N ARG A 3 40.64 -87.02 -14.62
CA ARG A 3 39.96 -85.74 -14.33
C ARG A 3 38.72 -86.04 -13.47
N GLY A 4 38.80 -85.73 -12.17
CA GLY A 4 37.64 -85.69 -11.27
C GLY A 4 36.84 -84.40 -11.47
N ARG A 5 35.53 -84.53 -11.64
CA ARG A 5 34.57 -83.42 -11.74
C ARG A 5 34.21 -82.92 -10.34
N VAL A 6 34.36 -81.62 -10.09
CA VAL A 6 33.77 -80.92 -8.94
C VAL A 6 32.43 -80.33 -9.39
N LEU A 7 31.36 -80.71 -8.71
CA LEU A 7 30.00 -80.25 -8.96
C LEU A 7 29.76 -78.96 -8.15
N GLY A 8 29.65 -77.82 -8.82
CA GLY A 8 29.29 -76.54 -8.21
C GLY A 8 27.79 -76.42 -8.03
N LEU A 9 27.33 -76.23 -6.79
CA LEU A 9 25.95 -75.99 -6.43
C LEU A 9 25.63 -74.50 -6.69
N LEU A 10 24.84 -74.20 -7.73
CA LEU A 10 24.29 -72.87 -7.98
C LEU A 10 23.01 -72.69 -7.16
N ILE A 11 23.07 -71.84 -6.13
CA ILE A 11 21.89 -71.38 -5.39
C ILE A 11 21.25 -70.24 -6.17
N SER A 12 20.11 -70.50 -6.82
CA SER A 12 19.28 -69.47 -7.45
C SER A 12 18.40 -68.80 -6.39
N VAL A 13 18.75 -67.57 -5.99
CA VAL A 13 17.87 -66.71 -5.20
C VAL A 13 16.85 -66.08 -6.16
N GLY A 14 15.61 -66.57 -6.13
CA GLY A 14 14.51 -65.96 -6.88
C GLY A 14 14.10 -64.64 -6.23
N ALA A 15 14.48 -63.51 -6.86
CA ALA A 15 13.95 -62.20 -6.50
C ALA A 15 12.51 -62.08 -7.06
N ALA A 16 11.51 -62.21 -6.19
CA ALA A 16 10.14 -61.86 -6.53
C ALA A 16 10.02 -60.34 -6.62
N VAL A 17 10.08 -59.80 -7.84
CA VAL A 17 9.70 -58.40 -8.11
C VAL A 17 8.18 -58.31 -7.99
N VAL A 18 7.68 -57.83 -6.86
CA VAL A 18 6.29 -57.39 -6.75
C VAL A 18 6.19 -56.08 -7.52
N ALA A 19 5.78 -56.16 -8.78
CA ALA A 19 5.39 -54.98 -9.54
C ALA A 19 4.09 -54.44 -8.93
N ALA A 20 4.21 -53.46 -8.03
CA ALA A 20 3.07 -52.68 -7.58
C ALA A 20 2.50 -51.96 -8.82
N GLN A 21 1.35 -52.42 -9.32
CA GLN A 21 0.60 -51.70 -10.32
C GLN A 21 0.15 -50.37 -9.70
N GLN A 22 0.87 -49.29 -9.98
CA GLN A 22 0.39 -47.94 -9.69
C GLN A 22 -0.90 -47.75 -10.51
N GLN A 23 -2.03 -47.64 -9.81
CA GLN A 23 -3.26 -47.20 -10.44
C GLN A 23 -2.98 -45.86 -11.16
N PRO A 24 -3.39 -45.69 -12.42
CA PRO A 24 -3.21 -44.42 -13.10
C PRO A 24 -3.88 -43.33 -12.26
N GLN A 25 -3.05 -42.43 -11.72
CA GLN A 25 -3.54 -41.28 -10.97
C GLN A 25 -4.49 -40.51 -11.90
N GLN A 26 -5.74 -40.34 -11.47
CA GLN A 26 -6.66 -39.47 -12.19
C GLN A 26 -6.00 -38.10 -12.33
N PRO A 27 -6.06 -37.48 -13.53
CA PRO A 27 -5.56 -36.13 -13.67
C PRO A 27 -6.29 -35.24 -12.67
N PRO A 28 -5.60 -34.27 -12.04
CA PRO A 28 -6.23 -33.37 -11.09
C PRO A 28 -7.44 -32.71 -11.75
N ALA A 29 -8.53 -32.61 -10.99
CA ALA A 29 -9.74 -31.97 -11.46
C ALA A 29 -9.44 -30.55 -11.97
N PRO A 30 -10.18 -30.05 -12.98
CA PRO A 30 -10.07 -28.66 -13.40
C PRO A 30 -10.19 -27.72 -12.21
N ARG A 31 -9.40 -26.64 -12.21
CA ARG A 31 -9.45 -25.61 -11.18
C ARG A 31 -10.85 -24.98 -11.15
N ASP A 32 -11.49 -25.00 -9.98
CA ASP A 32 -12.75 -24.32 -9.72
C ASP A 32 -12.47 -22.86 -9.39
N ALA A 33 -12.85 -21.96 -10.29
CA ALA A 33 -12.59 -20.53 -10.16
C ALA A 33 -13.22 -19.90 -8.90
N GLN A 34 -14.39 -20.37 -8.46
CA GLN A 34 -15.01 -19.84 -7.25
C GLN A 34 -14.26 -20.31 -6.00
N ARG A 35 -13.84 -21.58 -5.98
CA ARG A 35 -13.02 -22.12 -4.90
C ARG A 35 -11.64 -21.46 -4.82
N GLU A 36 -11.05 -21.12 -5.95
CA GLU A 36 -9.75 -20.44 -6.00
C GLU A 36 -9.79 -19.03 -5.39
N LEU A 37 -10.94 -18.34 -5.44
CA LEU A 37 -11.08 -17.00 -4.86
C LEU A 37 -11.41 -17.01 -3.35
N ALA A 38 -11.67 -18.18 -2.75
CA ALA A 38 -12.00 -18.27 -1.33
C ALA A 38 -10.77 -18.02 -0.44
N MET A 39 -10.97 -17.33 0.69
CA MET A 39 -9.97 -17.25 1.76
C MET A 39 -9.76 -18.63 2.39
N SER A 40 -8.51 -19.07 2.49
CA SER A 40 -8.15 -20.40 2.99
C SER A 40 -7.15 -20.40 4.15
N VAL A 41 -6.89 -19.24 4.77
CA VAL A 41 -6.14 -19.20 6.03
C VAL A 41 -6.87 -19.95 7.13
N ALA A 42 -6.13 -20.47 8.09
CA ALA A 42 -6.69 -21.14 9.25
C ALA A 42 -7.62 -20.21 10.05
N ASP A 43 -8.70 -20.77 10.61
CA ASP A 43 -9.65 -20.03 11.45
C ASP A 43 -8.93 -19.37 12.64
N GLY A 44 -9.27 -18.12 12.91
CA GLY A 44 -8.60 -17.30 13.93
C GLY A 44 -7.29 -16.67 13.46
N PHE A 45 -7.03 -16.61 12.14
CA PHE A 45 -5.97 -15.78 11.57
C PHE A 45 -6.19 -14.30 11.91
N THR A 46 -5.11 -13.60 12.25
CA THR A 46 -5.12 -12.19 12.64
C THR A 46 -4.12 -11.38 11.80
N LEU A 47 -4.60 -10.24 11.30
CA LEU A 47 -3.79 -9.28 10.56
C LEU A 47 -3.70 -7.97 11.34
N ALA A 48 -2.49 -7.51 11.64
CA ALA A 48 -2.25 -6.13 12.04
C ALA A 48 -2.04 -5.25 10.80
N THR A 49 -2.70 -4.11 10.74
CA THR A 49 -2.63 -3.15 9.64
C THR A 49 -2.42 -1.76 10.20
N VAL A 50 -1.44 -1.05 9.67
CA VAL A 50 -1.13 0.32 10.08
C VAL A 50 -1.14 1.29 8.90
N GLY A 51 -1.08 2.57 9.22
CA GLY A 51 -0.96 3.67 8.27
C GLY A 51 0.43 3.83 7.64
N ASP A 52 0.73 5.06 7.22
CA ASP A 52 1.99 5.42 6.57
C ASP A 52 3.18 5.36 7.54
N ASN A 53 4.26 4.71 7.14
CA ASN A 53 5.55 4.68 7.84
C ASN A 53 6.50 5.64 7.13
N ILE A 54 6.51 6.90 7.58
CA ILE A 54 7.52 7.89 7.21
C ILE A 54 8.54 7.92 8.34
N ILE A 55 9.56 7.08 8.20
CA ILE A 55 10.58 6.82 9.22
C ILE A 55 11.96 7.22 8.71
N ALA A 56 12.62 8.12 9.44
CA ALA A 56 13.97 8.57 9.14
C ALA A 56 15.00 7.85 10.03
N ARG A 57 14.63 7.58 11.29
CA ARG A 57 15.46 6.97 12.32
C ARG A 57 14.67 5.88 13.07
N PRO A 58 15.33 4.81 13.56
CA PRO A 58 14.70 3.78 14.39
C PRO A 58 13.84 4.33 15.54
N VAL A 59 12.67 3.74 15.78
CA VAL A 59 11.71 4.15 16.82
C VAL A 59 11.33 3.04 17.80
N SER A 60 11.66 1.78 17.51
CA SER A 60 11.13 0.65 18.30
C SER A 60 11.54 0.67 19.78
N GLN A 61 12.62 1.39 20.10
CA GLN A 61 13.19 1.54 21.44
C GLN A 61 12.79 2.85 22.13
N THR A 62 12.01 3.71 21.47
CA THR A 62 11.60 4.99 22.03
C THR A 62 10.60 4.80 23.19
N PRO A 63 10.70 5.57 24.29
CA PRO A 63 9.77 5.46 25.41
C PRO A 63 8.30 5.61 24.99
N GLY A 64 7.46 4.68 25.46
CA GLY A 64 6.02 4.64 25.16
C GLY A 64 5.64 3.87 23.90
N PHE A 65 6.59 3.44 23.08
CA PHE A 65 6.32 2.65 21.86
C PHE A 65 5.93 1.19 22.18
N ALA A 66 6.51 0.60 23.22
CA ALA A 66 6.41 -0.84 23.50
C ALA A 66 4.97 -1.41 23.51
N PRO A 67 3.95 -0.74 24.09
CA PRO A 67 2.56 -1.20 24.01
C PRO A 67 2.01 -1.28 22.58
N VAL A 68 2.33 -0.31 21.73
CA VAL A 68 1.91 -0.30 20.32
C VAL A 68 2.62 -1.42 19.55
N GLY A 69 3.94 -1.56 19.72
CA GLY A 69 4.70 -2.65 19.11
C GLY A 69 4.19 -4.04 19.53
N LYS A 70 3.65 -4.19 20.75
CA LYS A 70 3.04 -5.45 21.19
C LYS A 70 1.81 -5.81 20.34
N ILE A 71 0.93 -4.84 20.04
CA ILE A 71 -0.27 -5.06 19.21
C ILE A 71 0.10 -5.60 17.83
N ILE A 72 1.20 -5.11 17.26
CA ILE A 72 1.71 -5.54 15.96
C ILE A 72 2.25 -6.98 16.03
N ARG A 73 3.14 -7.25 16.99
CA ARG A 73 3.77 -8.57 17.16
C ARG A 73 2.82 -9.68 17.60
N ASP A 74 1.70 -9.34 18.21
CA ASP A 74 0.69 -10.32 18.64
C ASP A 74 -0.15 -10.87 17.47
N ALA A 75 -0.09 -10.26 16.28
CA ALA A 75 -0.80 -10.73 15.09
C ALA A 75 -0.02 -11.83 14.34
N ASP A 76 -0.72 -12.66 13.57
CA ASP A 76 -0.10 -13.72 12.76
C ASP A 76 0.65 -13.16 11.55
N ALA A 77 0.22 -12.01 11.04
CA ALA A 77 0.94 -11.21 10.06
C ALA A 77 0.72 -9.71 10.33
N ALA A 78 1.75 -8.90 10.08
CA ALA A 78 1.66 -7.45 10.16
C ALA A 78 2.04 -6.74 8.85
N PHE A 79 1.18 -5.80 8.45
CA PHE A 79 1.31 -4.99 7.25
C PHE A 79 1.46 -3.49 7.54
N GLY A 80 2.30 -2.82 6.76
CA GLY A 80 2.39 -1.35 6.70
C GLY A 80 2.73 -0.80 5.30
N ASN A 81 2.55 0.51 5.12
CA ASN A 81 3.08 1.23 3.96
C ASN A 81 4.40 1.90 4.31
N PHE A 82 5.50 1.53 3.66
CA PHE A 82 6.77 2.22 3.84
C PHE A 82 6.88 3.35 2.81
N GLU A 83 6.59 4.57 3.25
CA GLU A 83 6.59 5.78 2.45
C GLU A 83 7.87 6.56 2.69
N GLY A 84 8.84 6.36 1.82
CA GLY A 84 10.18 6.90 1.98
C GLY A 84 11.25 5.93 1.49
N THR A 85 12.48 6.13 1.97
CA THR A 85 13.65 5.37 1.53
C THR A 85 14.53 4.98 2.72
N ALA A 86 15.31 3.91 2.56
CA ALA A 86 16.29 3.43 3.54
C ALA A 86 17.67 3.37 2.86
N ILE A 87 18.48 4.41 3.04
CA ILE A 87 19.64 4.68 2.18
C ILE A 87 20.90 4.96 3.02
N ASP A 88 22.02 4.38 2.57
CA ASP A 88 23.37 4.72 3.00
C ASP A 88 24.04 5.53 1.88
N LEU A 89 23.98 6.85 1.99
CA LEU A 89 24.56 7.76 0.98
C LEU A 89 26.08 7.65 0.89
N THR A 90 26.76 7.01 1.84
CA THR A 90 28.21 6.78 1.77
C THR A 90 28.58 5.62 0.85
N ARG A 91 27.62 4.74 0.53
CA ARG A 91 27.83 3.53 -0.27
C ARG A 91 26.97 3.46 -1.52
N THR A 92 25.89 4.22 -1.57
CA THR A 92 24.98 4.26 -2.70
C THR A 92 25.03 5.63 -3.36
N PRO A 93 25.28 5.70 -4.67
CA PRO A 93 25.28 6.96 -5.41
C PRO A 93 23.83 7.44 -5.70
N ALA A 94 22.99 7.43 -4.67
CA ALA A 94 21.64 7.94 -4.74
C ALA A 94 21.68 9.47 -4.64
N VAL A 95 20.88 10.12 -5.48
CA VAL A 95 20.75 11.58 -5.51
C VAL A 95 19.27 11.93 -5.52
N PRO A 96 18.86 13.09 -5.00
CA PRO A 96 17.49 13.56 -5.13
C PRO A 96 17.09 13.63 -6.60
N GLN A 97 15.96 13.03 -6.98
CA GLN A 97 15.50 12.93 -8.37
C GLN A 97 13.99 13.14 -8.56
N ALA A 98 13.18 13.06 -7.51
CA ALA A 98 11.75 13.29 -7.66
C ALA A 98 11.47 14.80 -7.84
N GLU A 99 11.04 15.22 -9.03
CA GLU A 99 10.73 16.63 -9.37
C GLU A 99 9.41 17.16 -8.74
N PHE A 100 8.76 16.44 -7.84
CA PHE A 100 7.42 16.79 -7.35
C PHE A 100 7.41 17.49 -5.99
N GLY A 101 6.45 18.42 -5.84
CA GLY A 101 6.36 19.48 -4.82
C GLY A 101 6.09 19.04 -3.37
N GLY A 102 6.99 18.22 -2.82
CA GLY A 102 7.12 17.91 -1.40
C GLY A 102 8.58 17.99 -0.97
N VAL A 103 8.97 17.13 -0.04
CA VAL A 103 10.35 16.90 0.40
C VAL A 103 10.82 15.52 -0.05
N TRP A 104 12.13 15.33 -0.15
CA TRP A 104 12.70 14.01 -0.40
C TRP A 104 12.85 13.25 0.91
N ILE A 105 12.01 12.25 1.13
CA ILE A 105 12.01 11.46 2.35
C ILE A 105 13.18 10.48 2.33
N ILE A 106 14.03 10.59 3.34
CA ILE A 106 15.16 9.70 3.57
C ILE A 106 15.19 9.19 5.00
N GLY A 107 15.47 7.90 5.13
CA GLY A 107 15.83 7.28 6.39
C GLY A 107 17.13 6.52 6.29
N THR A 108 17.76 6.31 7.44
CA THR A 108 18.98 5.49 7.54
C THR A 108 18.68 4.03 7.20
N PRO A 109 19.65 3.21 6.77
CA PRO A 109 19.41 1.79 6.48
C PRO A 109 18.88 1.00 7.69
N ALA A 110 19.22 1.44 8.91
CA ALA A 110 18.80 0.82 10.15
C ALA A 110 17.27 0.82 10.34
N VAL A 111 16.53 1.69 9.65
CA VAL A 111 15.06 1.71 9.72
C VAL A 111 14.45 0.41 9.22
N ALA A 112 15.07 -0.29 8.26
CA ALA A 112 14.56 -1.57 7.76
C ALA A 112 14.57 -2.64 8.87
N SER A 113 15.70 -2.77 9.59
CA SER A 113 15.82 -3.67 10.74
C SER A 113 14.91 -3.26 11.89
N ASP A 114 14.72 -1.96 12.12
CA ASP A 114 13.80 -1.45 13.14
C ASP A 114 12.34 -1.80 12.81
N LEU A 115 11.91 -1.61 11.56
CA LEU A 115 10.58 -2.04 11.09
C LEU A 115 10.36 -3.54 11.31
N LYS A 116 11.39 -4.38 11.11
CA LYS A 116 11.29 -5.80 11.43
C LYS A 116 11.16 -6.04 12.93
N ALA A 117 11.93 -5.32 13.76
CA ALA A 117 11.88 -5.42 15.22
C ALA A 117 10.53 -4.93 15.79
N ILE A 118 9.88 -3.97 15.14
CA ILE A 118 8.51 -3.54 15.45
C ILE A 118 7.54 -4.71 15.28
N GLY A 119 7.76 -5.56 14.27
CA GLY A 119 6.98 -6.77 14.00
C GLY A 119 6.41 -6.84 12.59
N PHE A 120 6.80 -5.95 11.66
CA PHE A 120 6.27 -6.00 10.30
C PHE A 120 6.83 -7.19 9.50
N ASP A 121 5.94 -7.85 8.77
CA ASP A 121 6.28 -8.98 7.91
C ASP A 121 6.19 -8.61 6.43
N VAL A 122 5.20 -7.79 6.10
CA VAL A 122 4.92 -7.35 4.73
C VAL A 122 4.84 -5.83 4.62
N MET A 123 5.50 -5.24 3.61
CA MET A 123 5.55 -3.79 3.40
C MET A 123 5.18 -3.36 1.97
N SER A 124 4.28 -2.39 1.85
CA SER A 124 4.04 -1.68 0.59
C SER A 124 5.19 -0.75 0.24
N ARG A 125 5.52 -0.66 -1.06
CA ARG A 125 6.56 0.23 -1.61
C ARG A 125 6.09 1.09 -2.78
N ALA A 126 4.93 0.82 -3.38
CA ALA A 126 4.36 1.74 -4.37
C ALA A 126 3.73 2.93 -3.65
N ASN A 127 4.42 4.06 -3.68
CA ASN A 127 3.95 5.37 -3.22
C ASN A 127 4.73 6.48 -3.95
N ASN A 128 4.29 7.71 -3.77
CA ASN A 128 4.91 8.89 -4.38
C ASN A 128 6.39 9.07 -3.98
N HIS A 129 6.79 8.60 -2.79
CA HIS A 129 8.16 8.73 -2.26
C HIS A 129 9.10 7.56 -2.64
N ALA A 130 8.62 6.58 -3.42
CA ALA A 130 9.37 5.37 -3.76
C ALA A 130 10.69 5.65 -4.53
N THR A 131 10.76 6.79 -5.22
CA THR A 131 11.90 7.18 -6.07
C THR A 131 12.45 8.56 -5.75
N ASP A 132 12.26 9.04 -4.52
CA ASP A 132 12.74 10.36 -4.09
C ASP A 132 14.23 10.55 -4.37
N TRP A 133 15.01 9.52 -4.06
CA TRP A 133 16.46 9.46 -4.25
C TRP A 133 16.85 8.63 -5.49
N GLY A 134 15.99 8.67 -6.50
CA GLY A 134 16.17 7.98 -7.77
C GLY A 134 16.07 6.47 -7.68
N LEU A 135 16.40 5.81 -8.81
CA LEU A 135 16.36 4.35 -8.92
C LEU A 135 17.38 3.66 -7.99
N GLU A 136 18.51 4.29 -7.71
CA GLU A 136 19.52 3.73 -6.79
C GLU A 136 19.02 3.72 -5.35
N GLY A 137 18.35 4.79 -4.91
CA GLY A 137 17.68 4.83 -3.61
C GLY A 137 16.55 3.80 -3.49
N MET A 138 15.74 3.66 -4.55
CA MET A 138 14.69 2.62 -4.62
C MET A 138 15.26 1.21 -4.49
N ARG A 139 16.37 0.92 -5.21
CA ARG A 139 17.06 -0.38 -5.19
C ARG A 139 17.70 -0.66 -3.84
N GLN A 140 18.39 0.31 -3.24
CA GLN A 140 18.96 0.14 -1.91
C GLN A 140 17.88 -0.10 -0.87
N THR A 141 16.77 0.63 -0.93
CA THR A 141 15.67 0.43 0.02
C THR A 141 15.10 -0.98 -0.09
N SER A 142 14.97 -1.52 -1.30
CA SER A 142 14.56 -2.92 -1.51
C SER A 142 15.56 -3.89 -0.87
N ARG A 143 16.86 -3.72 -1.13
CA ARG A 143 17.90 -4.55 -0.49
C ARG A 143 17.86 -4.49 1.04
N ALA A 144 17.68 -3.31 1.62
CA ALA A 144 17.61 -3.15 3.07
C ALA A 144 16.43 -3.92 3.69
N LEU A 145 15.28 -3.93 3.04
CA LEU A 145 14.11 -4.71 3.49
C LEU A 145 14.32 -6.22 3.29
N ASP A 146 14.88 -6.63 2.15
CA ASP A 146 15.24 -8.03 1.89
C ASP A 146 16.21 -8.55 2.97
N GLU A 147 17.26 -7.77 3.29
CA GLU A 147 18.25 -8.08 4.33
C GLU A 147 17.63 -8.11 5.74
N ALA A 148 16.64 -7.26 6.00
CA ALA A 148 15.86 -7.27 7.25
C ALA A 148 14.84 -8.42 7.33
N GLY A 149 14.62 -9.18 6.25
CA GLY A 149 13.64 -10.25 6.21
C GLY A 149 12.19 -9.76 6.17
N ILE A 150 11.95 -8.60 5.55
CA ILE A 150 10.61 -8.06 5.31
C ILE A 150 10.23 -8.31 3.85
N VAL A 151 9.12 -9.00 3.62
CA VAL A 151 8.56 -9.19 2.28
C VAL A 151 7.98 -7.87 1.80
N HIS A 152 8.34 -7.39 0.61
CA HIS A 152 7.84 -6.10 0.13
C HIS A 152 7.45 -6.11 -1.35
N ALA A 153 6.44 -5.35 -1.74
CA ALA A 153 5.91 -5.30 -3.10
C ALA A 153 5.64 -3.87 -3.60
N GLY A 154 5.47 -3.71 -4.91
CA GLY A 154 5.02 -2.45 -5.52
C GLY A 154 6.10 -1.66 -6.27
N VAL A 155 7.36 -2.12 -6.25
CA VAL A 155 8.46 -1.58 -7.07
C VAL A 155 9.21 -2.71 -7.77
N GLY A 156 9.89 -2.42 -8.87
CA GLY A 156 10.72 -3.40 -9.57
C GLY A 156 11.46 -2.86 -10.78
N GLU A 157 12.30 -3.69 -11.39
CA GLU A 157 13.15 -3.33 -12.55
C GLU A 157 12.35 -3.12 -13.86
N HIS A 158 11.08 -3.49 -13.87
CA HIS A 158 10.13 -3.23 -14.95
C HIS A 158 8.71 -3.45 -14.47
N ARG A 159 7.71 -3.08 -15.28
CA ARG A 159 6.29 -3.14 -14.91
C ARG A 159 5.83 -4.50 -14.39
N ALA A 160 6.19 -5.60 -15.07
CA ALA A 160 5.79 -6.93 -14.63
C ALA A 160 6.35 -7.30 -13.23
N ALA A 161 7.58 -6.86 -12.90
CA ALA A 161 8.18 -7.09 -11.59
C ALA A 161 7.51 -6.22 -10.51
N ALA A 162 7.22 -4.96 -10.81
CA ALA A 162 6.52 -4.06 -9.90
C ALA A 162 5.07 -4.51 -9.59
N ARG A 163 4.38 -5.08 -10.58
CA ARG A 163 3.01 -5.62 -10.47
C ARG A 163 2.93 -7.01 -9.84
N ALA A 164 4.06 -7.69 -9.66
CA ALA A 164 4.07 -9.04 -9.16
C ALA A 164 3.74 -9.06 -7.66
N ALA A 165 2.91 -10.01 -7.26
CA ALA A 165 2.68 -10.29 -5.85
C ALA A 165 3.97 -10.81 -5.18
N ARG A 166 4.03 -10.62 -3.86
CA ARG A 166 5.08 -11.15 -3.00
C ARG A 166 4.45 -11.88 -1.83
N TYR A 167 5.12 -12.92 -1.34
CA TYR A 167 4.50 -13.90 -0.45
C TYR A 167 5.25 -14.00 0.86
N PHE A 168 4.50 -14.06 1.96
CA PHE A 168 4.97 -14.30 3.30
C PHE A 168 4.23 -15.53 3.85
N ASP A 169 4.98 -16.50 4.36
CA ASP A 169 4.41 -17.75 4.88
C ASP A 169 4.26 -17.68 6.40
N THR A 170 3.06 -17.99 6.88
CA THR A 170 2.76 -18.17 8.31
C THR A 170 2.41 -19.64 8.58
N ASP A 171 2.31 -20.03 9.84
CA ASP A 171 1.78 -21.33 10.24
C ASP A 171 0.27 -21.49 9.90
N LYS A 172 -0.44 -20.38 9.70
CA LYS A 172 -1.87 -20.33 9.36
C LYS A 172 -2.15 -20.12 7.88
N GLY A 173 -1.12 -20.03 7.03
CA GLY A 173 -1.26 -19.92 5.58
C GLY A 173 -0.35 -18.86 4.95
N ARG A 174 -0.35 -18.85 3.61
CA ARG A 174 0.44 -17.92 2.80
C ARG A 174 -0.30 -16.61 2.59
N VAL A 175 0.34 -15.51 2.95
CA VAL A 175 -0.11 -14.15 2.72
C VAL A 175 0.55 -13.60 1.46
N ALA A 176 -0.22 -13.10 0.51
CA ALA A 176 0.28 -12.36 -0.64
C ALA A 176 0.08 -10.85 -0.46
N LEU A 177 1.00 -10.06 -1.00
CA LEU A 177 0.92 -8.60 -1.06
C LEU A 177 0.98 -8.11 -2.51
N ILE A 178 0.05 -7.24 -2.88
CA ILE A 178 0.09 -6.42 -4.10
C ILE A 178 -0.03 -4.96 -3.70
N SER A 179 0.96 -4.17 -4.10
CA SER A 179 1.07 -2.75 -3.79
C SER A 179 1.03 -1.91 -5.06
N MET A 180 0.25 -0.83 -5.05
CA MET A 180 0.12 0.11 -6.17
C MET A 180 0.03 1.56 -5.68
N ALA A 181 0.21 2.52 -6.59
CA ALA A 181 -0.01 3.94 -6.30
C ALA A 181 -0.77 4.63 -7.44
N SER A 182 -1.65 5.57 -7.11
CA SER A 182 -2.27 6.49 -8.07
C SER A 182 -1.66 7.89 -8.04
N THR A 183 -1.07 8.26 -6.90
CA THR A 183 -0.30 9.50 -6.75
C THR A 183 1.19 9.20 -6.85
N PHE A 184 1.85 9.73 -7.88
CA PHE A 184 3.29 9.55 -8.13
C PHE A 184 3.79 10.51 -9.20
N THR A 185 5.12 10.68 -9.29
CA THR A 185 5.74 11.48 -10.36
C THR A 185 5.83 10.68 -11.67
N PRO A 186 5.76 11.32 -12.86
CA PRO A 186 5.79 10.59 -14.14
C PRO A 186 7.01 9.66 -14.34
N LEU A 187 8.17 10.02 -13.75
CA LEU A 187 9.38 9.21 -13.81
C LEU A 187 9.40 8.04 -12.82
N SER A 188 8.61 8.10 -11.74
CA SER A 188 8.49 7.01 -10.77
C SER A 188 7.83 5.76 -11.35
N ARG A 189 6.98 5.89 -12.37
CA ARG A 189 6.20 4.77 -12.94
C ARG A 189 7.09 3.75 -13.66
N SER A 190 6.93 2.46 -13.36
CA SER A 190 7.55 1.39 -14.16
C SER A 190 6.92 1.22 -15.56
N ALA A 191 7.69 0.74 -16.54
CA ALA A 191 7.23 0.47 -17.90
C ALA A 191 7.66 -0.92 -18.39
N PRO A 192 6.90 -1.56 -19.30
CA PRO A 192 7.32 -2.78 -19.95
C PRO A 192 8.37 -2.45 -21.04
N PRO A 193 9.19 -3.43 -21.46
CA PRO A 193 10.02 -3.27 -22.65
C PRO A 193 9.14 -3.09 -23.91
N ALA A 194 9.69 -2.45 -24.94
CA ALA A 194 9.05 -2.28 -26.24
C ALA A 194 10.09 -2.29 -27.37
N GLY A 195 10.06 -3.32 -28.23
CA GLY A 195 11.09 -3.49 -29.26
C GLY A 195 12.48 -3.64 -28.64
N GLN A 196 13.43 -2.80 -29.03
CA GLN A 196 14.77 -2.74 -28.42
C GLN A 196 14.84 -1.86 -27.15
N ALA A 197 13.80 -1.10 -26.83
CA ALA A 197 13.78 -0.31 -25.60
C ALA A 197 13.56 -1.24 -24.39
N PRO A 198 14.45 -1.21 -23.38
CA PRO A 198 14.29 -2.03 -22.18
C PRO A 198 13.08 -1.57 -21.35
N GLY A 199 12.64 -2.43 -20.42
CA GLY A 199 11.67 -2.01 -19.42
C GLY A 199 12.24 -0.92 -18.52
N ARG A 200 11.37 -0.04 -18.01
CA ARG A 200 11.76 1.03 -17.08
C ARG A 200 11.50 0.58 -15.64
N PRO A 201 12.52 0.63 -14.75
CA PRO A 201 12.33 0.43 -13.33
C PRO A 201 11.39 1.47 -12.71
N GLY A 202 10.74 1.12 -11.61
CA GLY A 202 9.87 2.04 -10.88
C GLY A 202 8.74 1.33 -10.15
N LEU A 203 7.71 2.09 -9.78
CA LEU A 203 6.56 1.61 -9.03
C LEU A 203 5.45 1.02 -9.90
N ASN A 204 4.58 0.24 -9.27
CA ASN A 204 3.33 -0.25 -9.84
C ASN A 204 2.28 0.86 -9.82
N ALA A 205 2.05 1.47 -10.98
CA ALA A 205 1.19 2.63 -11.11
C ALA A 205 -0.22 2.23 -11.58
N LEU A 206 -1.22 2.84 -10.94
CA LEU A 206 -2.57 2.98 -11.44
C LEU A 206 -2.76 4.43 -11.89
N ARG A 207 -2.65 4.71 -13.19
CA ARG A 207 -2.87 6.07 -13.67
C ARG A 207 -4.34 6.45 -13.53
N THR A 208 -4.57 7.65 -13.02
CA THR A 208 -5.88 8.29 -12.99
C THR A 208 -5.88 9.53 -13.87
N THR A 209 -7.01 9.81 -14.51
CA THR A 209 -7.27 11.10 -15.15
C THR A 209 -8.26 11.87 -14.28
N ARG A 210 -7.86 13.04 -13.80
CA ARG A 210 -8.71 13.96 -13.04
C ARG A 210 -9.51 14.88 -13.96
N TYR A 211 -10.79 15.08 -13.66
CA TYR A 211 -11.66 16.10 -14.23
C TYR A 211 -12.12 17.06 -13.15
N ALA A 212 -11.87 18.35 -13.33
CA ALA A 212 -12.40 19.42 -12.48
C ALA A 212 -13.82 19.78 -12.91
N PHE A 213 -14.75 19.74 -11.98
CA PHE A 213 -16.14 20.07 -12.27
C PHE A 213 -16.38 21.57 -12.34
N VAL A 214 -17.03 21.99 -13.42
CA VAL A 214 -17.40 23.38 -13.73
C VAL A 214 -18.84 23.45 -14.23
N THR A 215 -19.46 24.61 -14.17
CA THR A 215 -20.80 24.78 -14.74
C THR A 215 -20.74 24.72 -16.28
N PRO A 216 -21.85 24.43 -16.98
CA PRO A 216 -21.88 24.46 -18.43
C PRO A 216 -21.45 25.81 -19.05
N ASP A 217 -21.74 26.93 -18.38
CA ASP A 217 -21.35 28.26 -18.88
C ASP A 217 -19.86 28.56 -18.64
N GLU A 218 -19.31 28.12 -17.51
CA GLU A 218 -17.86 28.16 -17.28
C GLU A 218 -17.09 27.28 -18.26
N LEU A 219 -17.64 26.10 -18.58
CA LEU A 219 -17.06 25.22 -19.60
C LEU A 219 -16.97 25.92 -20.96
N LYS A 220 -18.02 26.64 -21.38
CA LYS A 220 -18.01 27.46 -22.61
C LYS A 220 -16.94 28.55 -22.53
N ALA A 221 -16.80 29.21 -21.39
CA ALA A 221 -15.78 30.24 -21.19
C ALA A 221 -14.36 29.68 -21.27
N LEU A 222 -14.10 28.53 -20.63
CA LEU A 222 -12.82 27.82 -20.70
C LEU A 222 -12.50 27.38 -22.14
N ARG A 223 -13.50 26.88 -22.86
CA ARG A 223 -13.38 26.52 -24.28
C ARG A 223 -12.99 27.74 -25.12
N LYS A 224 -13.65 28.88 -24.92
CA LYS A 224 -13.32 30.14 -25.58
C LYS A 224 -11.89 30.59 -25.28
N ILE A 225 -11.48 30.59 -24.00
CA ILE A 225 -10.12 30.96 -23.60
C ILE A 225 -9.08 30.10 -24.32
N ARG A 226 -9.33 28.79 -24.45
CA ARG A 226 -8.46 27.87 -25.19
C ARG A 226 -8.36 28.23 -26.66
N GLU A 227 -9.48 28.50 -27.31
CA GLU A 227 -9.56 28.80 -28.74
C GLU A 227 -8.93 30.15 -29.10
N GLU A 228 -8.87 31.07 -28.13
CA GLU A 228 -8.19 32.37 -28.26
C GLU A 228 -6.68 32.29 -27.99
N GLN A 229 -6.14 31.12 -27.63
CA GLN A 229 -4.69 30.96 -27.47
C GLN A 229 -3.95 30.98 -28.81
N PRO A 230 -2.66 31.37 -28.83
CA PRO A 230 -1.83 31.30 -30.03
C PRO A 230 -1.87 29.91 -30.68
N ALA A 231 -1.95 29.86 -32.00
CA ALA A 231 -2.05 28.59 -32.73
C ALA A 231 -0.93 27.61 -32.32
N GLY A 232 -1.33 26.43 -31.85
CA GLY A 232 -0.42 25.36 -31.43
C GLY A 232 0.08 25.43 -29.99
N SER A 233 -0.27 26.45 -29.20
CA SER A 233 0.14 26.58 -27.79
C SER A 233 -0.71 25.72 -26.85
N VAL A 234 -1.96 25.44 -27.21
CA VAL A 234 -2.83 24.48 -26.53
C VAL A 234 -3.40 23.53 -27.58
N ARG A 235 -3.15 22.23 -27.39
CA ARG A 235 -3.66 21.19 -28.29
C ARG A 235 -4.87 20.53 -27.64
N PRO A 236 -6.03 20.48 -28.30
CA PRO A 236 -7.15 19.68 -27.79
C PRO A 236 -6.75 18.19 -27.78
N PRO A 237 -7.33 17.38 -26.89
CA PRO A 237 -7.12 15.94 -26.91
C PRO A 237 -7.71 15.33 -28.20
N GLU A 238 -7.23 14.15 -28.60
CA GLU A 238 -7.73 13.45 -29.79
C GLU A 238 -9.24 13.17 -29.73
N LYS A 239 -9.79 13.04 -28.51
CA LYS A 239 -11.20 12.85 -28.24
C LYS A 239 -11.62 13.81 -27.14
N GLU A 240 -12.59 14.68 -27.44
CA GLU A 240 -13.23 15.58 -26.50
C GLU A 240 -14.74 15.51 -26.70
N THR A 241 -15.50 15.42 -25.61
CA THR A 241 -16.96 15.48 -25.65
C THR A 241 -17.45 16.93 -25.53
N PRO A 242 -18.70 17.25 -25.94
CA PRO A 242 -19.25 18.60 -25.77
C PRO A 242 -19.18 19.11 -24.31
N ASP A 243 -19.27 18.20 -23.35
CA ASP A 243 -19.28 18.47 -21.90
C ASP A 243 -17.89 18.49 -21.27
N GLU A 244 -16.82 18.44 -22.07
CA GLU A 244 -15.44 18.44 -21.59
C GLU A 244 -14.56 19.47 -22.32
N VAL A 245 -13.60 20.03 -21.59
CA VAL A 245 -12.57 20.92 -22.13
C VAL A 245 -11.23 20.58 -21.47
N ASP A 246 -10.20 20.30 -22.26
CA ASP A 246 -8.82 20.37 -21.78
C ASP A 246 -8.25 21.77 -22.01
N LEU A 247 -7.75 22.42 -20.96
CA LEU A 247 -7.08 23.72 -21.02
C LEU A 247 -5.89 23.73 -20.06
N PHE A 248 -4.70 24.05 -20.59
CA PHE A 248 -3.43 24.12 -19.85
C PHE A 248 -3.10 22.82 -19.08
N GLY A 249 -3.47 21.66 -19.63
CA GLY A 249 -3.23 20.36 -19.02
C GLY A 249 -4.20 20.00 -17.89
N VAL A 250 -5.23 20.83 -17.66
CA VAL A 250 -6.34 20.54 -16.74
C VAL A 250 -7.56 20.16 -17.56
N ARG A 251 -8.15 19.01 -17.25
CA ARG A 251 -9.41 18.58 -17.84
C ARG A 251 -10.57 19.06 -16.99
N TYR A 252 -11.53 19.69 -17.64
CA TYR A 252 -12.76 20.18 -17.03
C TYR A 252 -13.94 19.39 -17.57
N ARG A 253 -14.95 19.16 -16.73
CA ARG A 253 -16.20 18.49 -17.10
C ARG A 253 -17.39 19.26 -16.54
N ALA A 254 -18.44 19.42 -17.34
CA ALA A 254 -19.67 20.05 -16.88
C ALA A 254 -20.34 19.23 -15.76
N ALA A 255 -20.71 19.88 -14.66
CA ALA A 255 -21.51 19.30 -13.57
C ALA A 255 -22.33 20.38 -12.84
N ASP A 256 -23.30 19.96 -12.03
CA ASP A 256 -24.15 20.81 -11.19
C ASP A 256 -23.53 21.14 -9.82
N HIS A 257 -22.36 20.59 -9.52
CA HIS A 257 -21.61 20.79 -8.28
C HIS A 257 -20.11 20.96 -8.55
N ARG A 258 -19.37 21.45 -7.53
CA ARG A 258 -17.91 21.55 -7.58
C ARG A 258 -17.28 20.25 -7.11
N GLY A 259 -16.08 19.96 -7.61
CA GLY A 259 -15.30 18.82 -7.15
C GLY A 259 -14.39 18.27 -8.24
N PHE A 260 -13.92 17.05 -8.00
CA PHE A 260 -13.15 16.28 -8.95
C PHE A 260 -13.82 14.94 -9.19
N SER A 261 -13.75 14.46 -10.43
CA SER A 261 -13.94 13.04 -10.73
C SER A 261 -12.70 12.46 -11.34
N TYR A 262 -12.54 11.14 -11.23
CA TYR A 262 -11.39 10.43 -11.70
C TYR A 262 -11.80 9.26 -12.58
N THR A 263 -11.00 8.98 -13.61
CA THR A 263 -11.14 7.76 -14.41
C THR A 263 -9.82 7.01 -14.37
N MET A 264 -9.88 5.71 -14.09
CA MET A 264 -8.72 4.82 -14.08
C MET A 264 -8.27 4.50 -15.50
N ASP A 265 -6.97 4.36 -15.70
CA ASP A 265 -6.44 3.85 -16.96
C ASP A 265 -6.78 2.35 -17.10
N PRO A 266 -7.52 1.94 -18.15
CA PRO A 266 -8.07 0.59 -18.26
C PRO A 266 -7.00 -0.49 -18.51
N VAL A 267 -5.80 -0.11 -18.96
CA VAL A 267 -4.68 -1.06 -19.08
C VAL A 267 -4.08 -1.33 -17.71
N ASP A 268 -3.93 -0.28 -16.88
CA ASP A 268 -3.40 -0.42 -15.53
C ASP A 268 -4.33 -1.24 -14.65
N GLU A 269 -5.62 -0.87 -14.60
CA GLU A 269 -6.67 -1.58 -13.88
C GLU A 269 -6.72 -3.07 -14.24
N ARG A 270 -6.86 -3.41 -15.53
CA ARG A 270 -6.93 -4.80 -16.00
C ARG A 270 -5.72 -5.63 -15.59
N GLU A 271 -4.51 -5.08 -15.71
CA GLU A 271 -3.28 -5.80 -15.37
C GLU A 271 -3.09 -5.96 -13.86
N ILE A 272 -3.49 -4.97 -13.07
CA ILE A 272 -3.48 -5.06 -11.60
C ILE A 272 -4.49 -6.12 -11.13
N LEU A 273 -5.72 -6.09 -11.63
CA LEU A 273 -6.75 -7.11 -11.31
C LEU A 273 -6.30 -8.52 -11.73
N LYS A 274 -5.55 -8.64 -12.85
CA LYS A 274 -4.92 -9.91 -13.24
C LYS A 274 -3.89 -10.37 -12.21
N SER A 275 -3.03 -9.48 -11.71
CA SER A 275 -2.07 -9.81 -10.66
C SER A 275 -2.76 -10.28 -9.37
N ILE A 276 -3.87 -9.64 -8.99
CA ILE A 276 -4.65 -10.01 -7.80
C ILE A 276 -5.20 -11.42 -7.92
N ARG A 277 -5.87 -11.73 -9.04
CA ARG A 277 -6.35 -13.09 -9.31
C ARG A 277 -5.21 -14.12 -9.28
N ALA A 278 -4.08 -13.81 -9.93
CA ALA A 278 -2.94 -14.72 -9.99
C ALA A 278 -2.31 -14.97 -8.60
N ALA A 279 -2.23 -13.95 -7.76
CA ALA A 279 -1.75 -14.07 -6.39
C ALA A 279 -2.67 -14.99 -5.57
N LYS A 280 -3.98 -14.75 -5.67
CA LYS A 280 -4.99 -15.50 -4.94
C LYS A 280 -4.96 -17.00 -5.26
N GLN A 281 -4.70 -17.36 -6.52
CA GLN A 281 -4.60 -18.75 -6.96
C GLN A 281 -3.45 -19.55 -6.33
N VAL A 282 -2.52 -18.90 -5.62
CA VAL A 282 -1.35 -19.53 -5.00
C VAL A 282 -1.12 -19.08 -3.56
N SER A 283 -2.06 -18.35 -2.94
CA SER A 283 -1.99 -17.87 -1.56
C SER A 283 -3.31 -18.03 -0.83
N ASP A 284 -3.25 -18.10 0.49
CA ASP A 284 -4.42 -18.32 1.35
C ASP A 284 -5.11 -17.00 1.72
N PHE A 285 -4.34 -15.91 1.76
CA PHE A 285 -4.77 -14.55 2.04
C PHE A 285 -4.13 -13.57 1.06
N VAL A 286 -4.85 -12.57 0.57
CA VAL A 286 -4.30 -11.51 -0.29
C VAL A 286 -4.56 -10.12 0.30
N ILE A 287 -3.48 -9.37 0.54
CA ILE A 287 -3.52 -7.94 0.86
C ILE A 287 -3.32 -7.15 -0.42
N VAL A 288 -4.28 -6.29 -0.75
CA VAL A 288 -4.13 -5.28 -1.80
C VAL A 288 -4.04 -3.92 -1.14
N THR A 289 -3.08 -3.11 -1.59
CA THR A 289 -2.85 -1.79 -1.04
C THR A 289 -2.63 -0.76 -2.13
N ILE A 290 -3.12 0.45 -1.88
CA ILE A 290 -2.95 1.61 -2.76
C ILE A 290 -2.51 2.84 -1.97
N HIS A 291 -1.50 3.52 -2.50
CA HIS A 291 -1.15 4.87 -2.08
C HIS A 291 -1.81 5.92 -2.99
N ALA A 292 -2.75 6.69 -2.44
CA ALA A 292 -3.62 7.61 -3.18
C ALA A 292 -3.92 8.87 -2.36
N HIS A 293 -3.45 10.02 -2.82
CA HIS A 293 -3.76 11.31 -2.18
C HIS A 293 -5.16 11.79 -2.59
N GLU A 294 -5.65 11.35 -3.75
CA GLU A 294 -6.89 11.86 -4.36
C GLU A 294 -8.10 11.84 -3.39
N PRO A 295 -8.92 12.92 -3.37
CA PRO A 295 -8.78 14.15 -4.16
C PRO A 295 -7.76 15.17 -3.60
N GLY A 296 -7.15 14.86 -2.46
CA GLY A 296 -6.07 15.61 -1.82
C GLY A 296 -5.96 15.23 -0.33
N ASN A 297 -4.83 15.59 0.29
CA ASN A 297 -4.53 15.23 1.67
C ASN A 297 -5.53 15.81 2.68
N TRP A 298 -6.16 16.94 2.36
CA TRP A 298 -7.17 17.60 3.20
C TRP A 298 -8.58 17.02 3.06
N SER A 299 -8.79 16.08 2.14
CA SER A 299 -10.10 15.44 1.98
C SER A 299 -10.22 14.18 2.85
N GLN A 300 -11.28 14.14 3.65
CA GLN A 300 -11.66 12.95 4.42
C GLN A 300 -12.51 11.97 3.61
N THR A 301 -13.06 12.41 2.48
CA THR A 301 -13.79 11.55 1.54
C THR A 301 -12.80 11.01 0.50
N PRO A 302 -12.75 9.69 0.27
CA PRO A 302 -11.94 9.12 -0.80
C PRO A 302 -12.43 9.61 -2.17
N ALA A 303 -11.54 9.64 -3.16
CA ALA A 303 -11.91 9.92 -4.53
C ALA A 303 -12.88 8.87 -5.09
N ASP A 304 -13.70 9.27 -6.06
CA ASP A 304 -14.79 8.47 -6.62
C ASP A 304 -14.35 7.14 -7.25
N PHE A 305 -13.12 7.03 -7.74
CA PHE A 305 -12.57 5.78 -8.28
C PHE A 305 -12.15 4.76 -7.20
N LEU A 306 -11.90 5.20 -5.96
CA LEU A 306 -11.26 4.38 -4.95
C LEU A 306 -12.18 3.29 -4.37
N PRO A 307 -13.46 3.57 -4.04
CA PRO A 307 -14.39 2.50 -3.65
C PRO A 307 -14.63 1.44 -4.75
N PRO A 308 -14.91 1.80 -6.02
CA PRO A 308 -15.01 0.82 -7.10
C PRO A 308 -13.76 -0.04 -7.24
N LEU A 309 -12.56 0.55 -7.21
CA LEU A 309 -11.30 -0.20 -7.27
C LEU A 309 -11.16 -1.20 -6.11
N ALA A 310 -11.53 -0.80 -4.89
CA ALA A 310 -11.47 -1.67 -3.71
C ALA A 310 -12.43 -2.87 -3.84
N HIS A 311 -13.64 -2.63 -4.34
CA HIS A 311 -14.62 -3.69 -4.63
C HIS A 311 -14.11 -4.63 -5.71
N GLU A 312 -13.60 -4.10 -6.83
CA GLU A 312 -13.03 -4.90 -7.92
C GLU A 312 -11.81 -5.71 -7.48
N ALA A 313 -10.97 -5.16 -6.60
CA ALA A 313 -9.85 -5.89 -6.01
C ALA A 313 -10.32 -7.08 -5.16
N ILE A 314 -11.35 -6.88 -4.30
CA ILE A 314 -11.95 -7.97 -3.51
C ILE A 314 -12.58 -9.02 -4.43
N ASP A 315 -13.29 -8.59 -5.47
CA ASP A 315 -13.90 -9.48 -6.45
C ASP A 315 -12.85 -10.26 -7.26
N ALA A 316 -11.67 -9.70 -7.44
CA ALA A 316 -10.51 -10.36 -8.03
C ALA A 316 -9.75 -11.28 -7.05
N GLY A 317 -10.12 -11.32 -5.77
CA GLY A 317 -9.54 -12.22 -4.77
C GLY A 317 -8.78 -11.55 -3.63
N ALA A 318 -8.85 -10.23 -3.48
CA ALA A 318 -8.31 -9.56 -2.29
C ALA A 318 -9.11 -9.95 -1.04
N ASP A 319 -8.38 -10.26 0.04
CA ASP A 319 -8.95 -10.59 1.34
C ASP A 319 -8.91 -9.39 2.31
N ALA A 320 -8.12 -8.38 2.01
CA ALA A 320 -8.13 -7.05 2.62
C ALA A 320 -7.68 -5.98 1.61
N PHE A 321 -8.27 -4.78 1.71
CA PHE A 321 -7.85 -3.61 0.93
C PHE A 321 -7.42 -2.46 1.85
N VAL A 322 -6.24 -1.89 1.63
CA VAL A 322 -5.67 -0.85 2.51
C VAL A 322 -5.19 0.37 1.71
N GLY A 323 -5.86 1.51 1.91
CA GLY A 323 -5.51 2.81 1.36
C GLY A 323 -4.55 3.60 2.25
N HIS A 324 -3.72 4.42 1.60
CA HIS A 324 -2.63 5.19 2.21
C HIS A 324 -2.45 6.55 1.52
N GLY A 325 -1.68 7.45 2.14
CA GLY A 325 -1.26 8.71 1.54
C GLY A 325 -2.00 9.99 1.92
N PRO A 326 -3.30 10.02 2.29
CA PRO A 326 -3.89 11.28 2.72
C PRO A 326 -3.39 11.72 4.10
N HIS A 327 -2.54 10.95 4.80
CA HIS A 327 -1.94 11.24 6.11
C HIS A 327 -2.94 11.49 7.26
N GLN A 328 -4.22 11.24 7.03
CA GLN A 328 -5.29 11.29 8.04
C GLN A 328 -6.23 10.11 7.84
N VAL A 329 -6.96 9.74 8.89
CA VAL A 329 -7.95 8.66 8.83
C VAL A 329 -9.05 8.94 7.79
N ARG A 330 -9.44 7.91 7.03
CA ARG A 330 -10.64 7.89 6.19
C ARG A 330 -11.53 6.72 6.62
N GLY A 331 -12.75 6.63 6.05
CA GLY A 331 -13.74 5.63 6.45
C GLY A 331 -13.27 4.19 6.35
N VAL A 332 -13.97 3.30 7.06
CA VAL A 332 -13.81 1.85 6.99
C VAL A 332 -15.07 1.23 6.39
N GLU A 333 -14.89 0.28 5.48
CA GLU A 333 -15.98 -0.46 4.83
C GLU A 333 -15.77 -1.96 5.01
N ILE A 334 -16.88 -2.70 5.11
CA ILE A 334 -16.87 -4.17 5.02
C ILE A 334 -17.61 -4.56 3.75
N TYR A 335 -16.87 -5.09 2.78
CA TYR A 335 -17.42 -5.52 1.49
C TYR A 335 -17.22 -7.03 1.33
N LYS A 336 -18.32 -7.78 1.11
CA LYS A 336 -18.31 -9.26 1.03
C LYS A 336 -17.56 -9.96 2.18
N GLY A 337 -17.67 -9.39 3.38
CA GLY A 337 -17.00 -9.92 4.58
C GLY A 337 -15.49 -9.68 4.61
N LYS A 338 -14.95 -8.79 3.77
CA LYS A 338 -13.55 -8.37 3.74
C LYS A 338 -13.43 -6.90 4.16
N PRO A 339 -12.39 -6.53 4.93
CA PRO A 339 -12.18 -5.15 5.34
C PRO A 339 -11.57 -4.30 4.21
N ILE A 340 -12.08 -3.08 4.08
CA ILE A 340 -11.51 -1.99 3.29
C ILE A 340 -11.21 -0.85 4.26
N PHE A 341 -9.95 -0.46 4.36
CA PHE A 341 -9.53 0.73 5.10
C PHE A 341 -9.14 1.82 4.10
N TYR A 342 -9.91 2.91 3.98
CA TYR A 342 -9.58 3.96 3.01
C TYR A 342 -8.37 4.81 3.41
N SER A 343 -8.06 4.87 4.72
CA SER A 343 -6.80 5.35 5.29
C SER A 343 -6.81 5.14 6.80
N LEU A 344 -5.70 4.67 7.38
CA LEU A 344 -5.50 4.53 8.82
C LEU A 344 -4.73 5.72 9.44
N GLY A 345 -4.39 6.73 8.65
CA GLY A 345 -3.52 7.85 9.04
C GLY A 345 -2.03 7.50 8.91
N ASN A 346 -1.18 8.17 9.68
CA ASN A 346 0.24 7.85 9.79
C ASN A 346 0.49 6.88 10.96
N PHE A 347 1.36 5.88 10.79
CA PHE A 347 1.86 5.07 11.90
C PHE A 347 3.15 5.63 12.49
N ILE A 348 4.08 6.07 11.64
CA ILE A 348 5.30 6.80 12.02
C ILE A 348 5.39 8.02 11.12
N PHE A 349 5.69 9.20 11.67
CA PHE A 349 5.64 10.46 10.93
C PHE A 349 6.80 11.40 11.31
N GLN A 350 8.02 11.01 10.95
CA GLN A 350 9.27 11.70 11.28
C GLN A 350 9.71 12.71 10.22
N LEU A 351 8.86 13.68 9.90
CA LEU A 351 9.19 14.75 8.94
C LEU A 351 10.19 15.78 9.49
N ASP A 352 10.58 15.68 10.77
CA ASP A 352 11.53 16.58 11.43
C ASP A 352 12.99 16.13 11.34
N LEU A 353 13.23 14.98 10.72
CA LEU A 353 14.49 14.24 10.80
C LEU A 353 15.00 13.83 9.40
N LEU A 354 14.61 14.56 8.36
CA LEU A 354 14.90 14.24 6.96
C LEU A 354 16.30 14.74 6.60
N GLU A 355 17.32 14.05 7.13
CA GLU A 355 18.71 14.41 6.91
C GLU A 355 19.39 13.44 5.90
N PRO A 356 20.05 13.94 4.84
CA PRO A 356 20.25 15.35 4.51
C PRO A 356 19.09 15.99 3.72
N VAL A 357 18.90 17.31 3.87
CA VAL A 357 18.04 18.13 3.01
C VAL A 357 18.83 18.62 1.80
N ALA A 358 18.28 18.47 0.59
CA ALA A 358 18.95 18.93 -0.63
C ALA A 358 18.82 20.44 -0.85
N SER A 359 19.84 21.04 -1.48
CA SER A 359 19.98 22.49 -1.75
C SER A 359 18.74 23.10 -2.40
N ASP A 360 18.14 22.36 -3.31
CA ASP A 360 17.03 22.76 -4.15
C ASP A 360 15.78 23.05 -3.30
N LEU A 361 15.63 22.38 -2.16
CA LEU A 361 14.55 22.64 -1.20
C LEU A 361 14.76 23.97 -0.48
N TYR A 362 16.00 24.30 -0.09
CA TYR A 362 16.30 25.61 0.48
C TYR A 362 15.95 26.72 -0.51
N GLU A 363 16.33 26.58 -1.79
CA GLU A 363 15.98 27.53 -2.86
C GLU A 363 14.46 27.63 -3.06
N GLN A 364 13.77 26.50 -3.19
CA GLN A 364 12.33 26.44 -3.41
C GLN A 364 11.53 27.13 -2.31
N TYR A 365 11.92 26.92 -1.06
CA TYR A 365 11.26 27.50 0.12
C TYR A 365 11.89 28.82 0.58
N LYS A 366 12.82 29.38 -0.19
CA LYS A 366 13.47 30.68 0.05
C LYS A 366 14.15 30.75 1.42
N MET A 367 14.77 29.66 1.83
CA MET A 367 15.64 29.58 3.01
C MET A 367 17.10 29.68 2.57
N ASP A 368 17.92 30.40 3.33
CA ASP A 368 19.36 30.46 3.07
C ASP A 368 20.02 29.15 3.51
N GLY A 369 20.29 28.26 2.55
CA GLY A 369 20.93 26.96 2.82
C GLY A 369 22.38 27.06 3.32
N ALA A 370 23.02 28.23 3.28
CA ALA A 370 24.32 28.43 3.91
C ALA A 370 24.20 28.79 5.41
N ALA A 371 23.03 29.22 5.87
CA ALA A 371 22.77 29.64 7.24
C ALA A 371 21.82 28.71 8.00
N ALA A 372 20.81 28.16 7.32
CA ALA A 372 19.83 27.27 7.90
C ALA A 372 20.36 25.83 7.99
N THR A 373 19.97 25.14 9.05
CA THR A 373 20.18 23.71 9.22
C THR A 373 19.02 22.89 8.65
N ASP A 374 19.27 21.62 8.36
CA ASP A 374 18.25 20.66 7.91
C ASP A 374 17.08 20.60 8.91
N ALA A 375 17.38 20.56 10.20
CA ALA A 375 16.36 20.55 11.26
C ALA A 375 15.50 21.84 11.29
N GLU A 376 16.08 23.01 10.99
CA GLU A 376 15.32 24.26 10.88
C GLU A 376 14.43 24.28 9.63
N PHE A 377 14.92 23.74 8.51
CA PHE A 377 14.12 23.55 7.30
C PHE A 377 12.95 22.60 7.57
N ASP A 378 13.22 21.41 8.10
CA ASP A 378 12.22 20.39 8.36
C ASP A 378 11.13 20.88 9.32
N ALA A 379 11.53 21.53 10.43
CA ALA A 379 10.59 22.09 11.38
C ALA A 379 9.71 23.20 10.75
N MET A 380 10.29 24.03 9.87
CA MET A 380 9.55 25.04 9.11
C MET A 380 8.55 24.38 8.16
N TRP A 381 9.03 23.46 7.33
CA TRP A 381 8.24 22.83 6.27
C TRP A 381 7.09 22.02 6.84
N ASN A 382 7.37 21.20 7.86
CA ASN A 382 6.38 20.39 8.54
C ASN A 382 5.31 21.26 9.22
N ARG A 383 5.69 22.38 9.85
CA ARG A 383 4.73 23.34 10.41
C ARG A 383 3.80 23.95 9.36
N VAL A 384 4.31 24.25 8.16
CA VAL A 384 3.52 24.88 7.09
C VAL A 384 2.61 23.85 6.40
N THR A 385 3.08 22.62 6.21
CA THR A 385 2.38 21.59 5.44
C THR A 385 1.43 20.76 6.31
N PHE A 386 1.90 20.35 7.49
CA PHE A 386 1.19 19.45 8.42
C PHE A 386 1.08 20.03 9.84
N GLY A 387 0.84 21.34 9.94
CA GLY A 387 0.73 22.09 11.20
C GLY A 387 -0.57 21.88 12.00
N SER A 388 -1.08 20.66 12.09
CA SER A 388 -2.25 20.30 12.91
C SER A 388 -2.11 18.91 13.50
N ASP A 389 -2.72 18.71 14.66
CA ASP A 389 -2.80 17.42 15.36
C ASP A 389 -3.48 16.31 14.55
N VAL A 390 -4.36 16.64 13.60
CA VAL A 390 -5.07 15.63 12.78
C VAL A 390 -4.13 14.69 12.02
N TRP A 391 -2.94 15.16 11.63
CA TRP A 391 -1.92 14.38 10.92
C TRP A 391 -1.15 13.41 11.83
N TYR A 392 -1.27 13.60 13.14
CA TYR A 392 -0.60 12.84 14.19
C TYR A 392 -1.59 11.94 14.96
N GLN A 393 -2.84 11.87 14.50
CA GLN A 393 -3.94 11.13 15.12
C GLN A 393 -4.36 9.98 14.19
N SER A 394 -4.08 8.75 14.60
CA SER A 394 -4.21 7.58 13.73
C SER A 394 -4.75 6.36 14.48
N VAL A 395 -4.88 5.24 13.77
CA VAL A 395 -5.26 3.95 14.37
C VAL A 395 -4.37 2.82 13.89
N VAL A 396 -4.10 1.87 14.79
CA VAL A 396 -3.66 0.51 14.41
C VAL A 396 -4.90 -0.37 14.35
N ALA A 397 -5.10 -1.08 13.25
CA ALA A 397 -6.20 -2.02 13.09
C ALA A 397 -5.70 -3.46 13.29
N THR A 398 -6.39 -4.25 14.12
CA THR A 398 -6.21 -5.71 14.17
C THR A 398 -7.49 -6.40 13.73
N SER A 399 -7.41 -7.18 12.65
CA SER A 399 -8.55 -7.87 12.04
C SER A 399 -8.43 -9.38 12.28
N ARG A 400 -9.45 -9.98 12.90
CA ARG A 400 -9.55 -11.43 13.09
C ARG A 400 -10.47 -12.05 12.04
N PHE A 401 -10.02 -13.11 11.41
CA PHE A 401 -10.73 -13.81 10.35
C PHE A 401 -11.15 -15.22 10.80
N GLU A 402 -12.40 -15.56 10.52
CA GLU A 402 -13.00 -16.87 10.82
C GLU A 402 -13.94 -17.23 9.67
N LYS A 403 -13.90 -18.50 9.24
CA LYS A 403 -14.79 -19.05 8.20
C LYS A 403 -14.78 -18.22 6.91
N GLY A 404 -13.58 -17.81 6.51
CA GLY A 404 -13.30 -17.10 5.26
C GLY A 404 -13.70 -15.62 5.22
N ARG A 405 -14.02 -14.99 6.37
CA ARG A 405 -14.44 -13.59 6.48
C ARG A 405 -13.89 -12.93 7.74
N VAL A 406 -13.93 -11.60 7.79
CA VAL A 406 -13.59 -10.85 9.00
C VAL A 406 -14.69 -11.01 10.05
N ALA A 407 -14.31 -11.45 11.25
CA ALA A 407 -15.19 -11.69 12.38
C ALA A 407 -15.21 -10.49 13.34
N GLU A 408 -14.06 -9.86 13.57
CA GLU A 408 -13.92 -8.68 14.41
C GLU A 408 -12.73 -7.83 13.94
N ILE A 409 -12.90 -6.51 13.92
CA ILE A 409 -11.80 -5.55 13.75
C ILE A 409 -11.71 -4.71 15.03
N ARG A 410 -10.50 -4.60 15.58
CA ARG A 410 -10.19 -3.71 16.70
C ARG A 410 -9.35 -2.54 16.19
N LEU A 411 -9.80 -1.33 16.48
CA LEU A 411 -9.15 -0.07 16.12
C LEU A 411 -8.55 0.53 17.37
N HIS A 412 -7.23 0.46 17.48
CA HIS A 412 -6.45 0.96 18.61
C HIS A 412 -6.00 2.39 18.28
N PRO A 413 -6.57 3.43 18.90
CA PRO A 413 -6.16 4.80 18.61
C PRO A 413 -4.74 5.05 19.09
N ILE A 414 -3.94 5.69 18.24
CA ILE A 414 -2.57 6.10 18.52
C ILE A 414 -2.40 7.60 18.33
N ASP A 415 -1.51 8.18 19.15
CA ASP A 415 -1.07 9.57 19.07
C ASP A 415 0.42 9.58 18.75
N LEU A 416 0.78 10.34 17.72
CA LEU A 416 2.15 10.54 17.25
C LEU A 416 2.81 11.77 17.92
N SER A 417 2.20 12.32 18.97
CA SER A 417 2.74 13.39 19.81
C SER A 417 3.03 14.70 19.03
N TYR A 418 1.99 15.30 18.41
CA TYR A 418 2.12 16.51 17.57
C TYR A 418 2.94 17.66 18.21
N THR A 419 2.79 17.86 19.52
CA THR A 419 3.44 18.94 20.28
C THR A 419 4.84 18.59 20.80
N ALA A 420 5.28 17.32 20.63
CA ALA A 420 6.65 16.93 20.93
C ALA A 420 7.64 17.58 19.96
N ARG A 421 8.95 17.44 20.21
CA ARG A 421 10.00 18.06 19.41
C ARG A 421 10.98 17.01 18.89
N GLY A 422 11.49 17.23 17.67
CA GLY A 422 12.55 16.43 17.09
C GLY A 422 12.23 14.93 17.12
N ALA A 423 13.15 14.13 17.65
CA ALA A 423 13.06 12.67 17.65
C ALA A 423 11.85 12.09 18.40
N ASP A 424 11.21 12.84 19.30
CA ASP A 424 10.03 12.39 20.04
C ASP A 424 8.71 12.62 19.28
N ARG A 425 8.71 13.48 18.25
CA ARG A 425 7.53 13.76 17.42
C ARG A 425 7.46 12.75 16.27
N GLY A 426 6.26 12.25 15.99
CA GLY A 426 6.05 11.23 14.95
C GLY A 426 6.21 9.79 15.43
N VAL A 427 6.44 9.55 16.73
CA VAL A 427 6.59 8.22 17.31
C VAL A 427 5.25 7.75 17.88
N PRO A 428 4.74 6.56 17.49
CA PRO A 428 3.43 6.12 17.92
C PRO A 428 3.39 5.68 19.39
N LYS A 429 2.36 6.17 20.08
CA LYS A 429 1.97 5.78 21.44
C LYS A 429 0.48 5.50 21.45
N LEU A 430 0.02 4.67 22.39
CA LEU A 430 -1.42 4.55 22.63
C LEU A 430 -1.97 5.92 23.03
N ALA A 431 -3.06 6.34 22.39
CA ALA A 431 -3.64 7.64 22.64
C ALA A 431 -4.19 7.74 24.07
N ALA A 432 -4.09 8.93 24.67
CA ALA A 432 -4.83 9.24 25.89
C ALA A 432 -6.34 9.10 25.65
N ALA A 433 -7.13 8.84 26.70
CA ALA A 433 -8.54 8.43 26.55
C ALA A 433 -9.42 9.45 25.79
N ASP A 434 -9.19 10.75 25.98
CA ASP A 434 -9.87 11.86 25.31
C ASP A 434 -9.46 11.99 23.83
N VAL A 435 -8.16 11.91 23.55
CA VAL A 435 -7.62 11.88 22.18
C VAL A 435 -8.13 10.65 21.43
N GLY A 436 -8.07 9.49 22.09
CA GLY A 436 -8.54 8.21 21.54
C GLY A 436 -10.03 8.22 21.23
N ARG A 437 -10.87 8.77 22.11
CA ARG A 437 -12.30 8.97 21.82
C ARG A 437 -12.50 9.86 20.60
N THR A 438 -11.76 10.97 20.49
CA THR A 438 -11.86 11.91 19.35
C THR A 438 -11.52 11.22 18.02
N ILE A 439 -10.46 10.40 18.01
CA ILE A 439 -10.06 9.61 16.84
C ILE A 439 -11.17 8.62 16.43
N LEU A 440 -11.71 7.88 17.39
CA LEU A 440 -12.72 6.84 17.13
C LEU A 440 -14.07 7.42 16.71
N GLU A 441 -14.52 8.54 17.29
CA GLU A 441 -15.75 9.24 16.90
C GLU A 441 -15.62 9.84 15.49
N ARG A 442 -14.42 10.34 15.13
CA ARG A 442 -14.12 10.75 13.75
C ARG A 442 -14.26 9.57 12.79
N LEU A 443 -13.65 8.43 13.10
CA LEU A 443 -13.77 7.21 12.30
C LEU A 443 -15.21 6.69 12.19
N GLN A 444 -16.01 6.75 13.27
CA GLN A 444 -17.44 6.42 13.24
C GLN A 444 -18.15 7.24 12.17
N ARG A 445 -17.99 8.58 12.20
CA ARG A 445 -18.61 9.49 11.23
C ARG A 445 -18.16 9.20 9.80
N LEU A 446 -16.87 9.00 9.59
CA LEU A 446 -16.30 8.74 8.25
C LEU A 446 -16.68 7.38 7.69
N SER A 447 -17.06 6.43 8.54
CA SER A 447 -17.46 5.08 8.14
C SER A 447 -18.97 4.93 7.92
N GLN A 448 -19.79 5.91 8.35
CA GLN A 448 -21.25 5.87 8.16
C GLN A 448 -21.69 5.76 6.69
N PRO A 449 -21.10 6.49 5.72
CA PRO A 449 -21.50 6.38 4.31
C PRO A 449 -21.35 4.97 3.73
N PHE A 450 -20.48 4.15 4.32
CA PHE A 450 -20.23 2.76 3.93
C PHE A 450 -21.05 1.75 4.75
N GLY A 451 -21.92 2.21 5.63
CA GLY A 451 -22.77 1.35 6.47
C GLY A 451 -22.04 0.66 7.64
N THR A 452 -20.77 0.96 7.88
CA THR A 452 -19.98 0.34 8.95
C THR A 452 -20.29 0.97 10.30
N ARG A 453 -20.60 0.15 11.30
CA ARG A 453 -20.78 0.59 12.69
C ARG A 453 -19.54 0.24 13.52
N ILE A 454 -19.05 1.23 14.25
CA ILE A 454 -17.91 1.06 15.17
C ILE A 454 -18.46 1.28 16.59
N ALA A 455 -18.38 0.28 17.46
CA ALA A 455 -18.66 0.44 18.89
C ALA A 455 -17.38 0.88 19.61
N ILE A 456 -17.45 1.74 20.62
CA ILE A 456 -16.28 2.13 21.42
C ILE A 456 -16.35 1.39 22.75
N GLU A 457 -15.49 0.40 22.94
CA GLU A 457 -15.42 -0.46 24.12
C GLU A 457 -14.05 -0.28 24.79
N GLN A 458 -14.04 0.22 26.03
CA GLN A 458 -12.81 0.40 26.81
C GLN A 458 -11.69 1.19 26.08
N GLY A 459 -12.06 2.18 25.26
CA GLY A 459 -11.11 3.01 24.51
C GLY A 459 -10.64 2.39 23.18
N VAL A 460 -11.20 1.25 22.77
CA VAL A 460 -10.94 0.57 21.50
C VAL A 460 -12.18 0.64 20.62
N GLY A 461 -12.00 0.94 19.33
CA GLY A 461 -13.07 0.84 18.35
C GLY A 461 -13.28 -0.61 17.91
N ILE A 462 -14.50 -1.11 17.91
CA ILE A 462 -14.83 -2.49 17.60
C ILE A 462 -15.83 -2.54 16.44
N ILE A 463 -15.47 -3.24 15.38
CA ILE A 463 -16.36 -3.56 14.27
C ILE A 463 -16.64 -5.06 14.32
N ARG A 464 -17.91 -5.43 14.46
CA ARG A 464 -18.38 -6.81 14.34
C ARG A 464 -19.36 -6.88 13.17
N PRO A 465 -18.94 -7.35 12.00
CA PRO A 465 -19.86 -7.53 10.89
C PRO A 465 -21.00 -8.47 11.27
N PRO A 466 -22.22 -8.25 10.75
CA PRO A 466 -23.31 -9.18 10.98
C PRO A 466 -22.93 -10.59 10.53
N ALA A 467 -23.38 -11.61 11.27
CA ALA A 467 -23.25 -13.00 10.83
C ALA A 467 -23.91 -13.14 9.45
N ALA A 468 -23.29 -13.88 8.52
CA ALA A 468 -23.84 -14.00 7.18
C ALA A 468 -25.27 -14.52 7.23
N SER A 469 -26.12 -13.89 6.41
CA SER A 469 -27.44 -14.40 6.12
C SER A 469 -27.30 -15.71 5.33
N SER A 470 -28.26 -16.62 5.45
CA SER A 470 -28.28 -17.88 4.69
C SER A 470 -28.31 -17.67 3.17
N SER A 471 -28.57 -16.45 2.68
CA SER A 471 -28.55 -16.10 1.25
C SER A 471 -27.16 -15.78 0.69
N ASP A 472 -26.15 -15.54 1.52
CA ASP A 472 -24.78 -15.22 1.06
C ASP A 472 -23.93 -16.48 0.79
N ALA A 473 -24.43 -17.67 1.18
CA ALA A 473 -23.78 -18.96 0.91
C ALA A 473 -24.19 -19.58 -0.43
N ALA A 474 -25.05 -18.92 -1.21
CA ALA A 474 -25.69 -19.47 -2.41
C ALA A 474 -25.41 -18.66 -3.70
N LYS A 475 -24.43 -17.75 -3.70
CA LYS A 475 -23.93 -17.04 -4.88
C LYS A 475 -22.42 -17.14 -4.91
#